data_AF-A0A1S2VC79-F1
#
_entry.id   AF-A0A1S2VC79-F1
#
_cell.length_a   1.000
_cell.length_b   1.000
_cell.length_c   1.000
_cell.angle_alpha   90.00
_cell.angle_beta   90.00
_cell.angle_gamma   90.00
#
_symmetry.space_group_name_H-M   'P 1'
#
loop_
_entity.id
_entity.type
_entity.pdbx_description
1 polymer ?
#
loop_
_entity_poly.entity_id
_entity_poly.type
_entity_poly.pdbx_seq_one_letter_code
_entity_poly.pdbx_strand_id
1 'polypeptide(L)'
;MSTNTPIICDINIWYMLSDGRILPESVKDEQLIGTYINGYEFCCTPNILKDYNKFRNAVKAFKQYPRKYFGEWPVEYIKMLSNLKSCIPGWDQMNRKLDEVINTEEFQVSEVTRTEYSRYTDELAKAVIPFMEMVEKHREQILVKAIHKKRMNDPLVRVQHKEVTVNVLNQLMGSNNIDWGKFELFVNTFDEWLRQLSIQPSLKMTSNDWNDLMNLVYVQPGSKYWTHDNKKTKVFIRDCGCGHYLF
;
A
#
# COMPACT_ATOMS: atom_id res chain seq x y z
N MET A 1 -19.42 -24.02 7.34
CA MET A 1 -18.15 -24.08 6.59
C MET A 1 -17.49 -22.74 6.74
N SER A 2 -16.40 -22.62 7.51
CA SER A 2 -15.64 -21.38 7.59
C SER A 2 -15.02 -21.14 6.22
N THR A 3 -15.51 -20.16 5.47
CA THR A 3 -14.80 -19.64 4.32
C THR A 3 -13.62 -18.87 4.88
N ASN A 4 -12.44 -19.49 4.92
CA ASN A 4 -11.20 -18.85 5.33
C ASN A 4 -10.92 -17.66 4.40
N THR A 5 -11.38 -16.48 4.78
CA THR A 5 -11.24 -15.26 3.99
C THR A 5 -9.77 -14.82 3.97
N PRO A 6 -9.17 -14.58 2.80
CA PRO A 6 -7.82 -14.01 2.73
C PRO A 6 -7.77 -12.63 3.38
N ILE A 7 -6.77 -12.40 4.24
CA ILE A 7 -6.53 -11.13 4.91
C ILE A 7 -5.19 -10.59 4.45
N ILE A 8 -5.21 -9.52 3.65
CA ILE A 8 -4.02 -8.80 3.22
C ILE A 8 -3.58 -7.91 4.37
N CYS A 9 -2.34 -8.05 4.82
CA CYS A 9 -1.82 -7.32 5.96
C CYS A 9 -1.00 -6.09 5.54
N ASP A 10 -1.23 -4.99 6.25
CA ASP A 10 -0.30 -3.88 6.37
C ASP A 10 0.97 -4.31 7.15
N ILE A 11 2.11 -3.65 6.91
CA ILE A 11 3.38 -3.94 7.58
C ILE A 11 3.28 -3.88 9.11
N ASN A 12 2.45 -2.97 9.62
CA ASN A 12 2.26 -2.79 11.06
C ASN A 12 1.71 -4.05 11.76
N ILE A 13 0.93 -4.87 11.04
CA ILE A 13 0.38 -6.12 11.59
C ILE A 13 1.50 -7.09 11.95
N TRP A 14 2.56 -7.18 11.14
CA TRP A 14 3.72 -8.03 11.41
C TRP A 14 4.51 -7.57 12.62
N TYR A 15 4.65 -6.25 12.83
CA TYR A 15 5.24 -5.70 14.05
C TYR A 15 4.39 -6.00 15.29
N MET A 16 3.07 -5.94 15.17
CA MET A 16 2.16 -6.21 16.30
C MET A 16 2.11 -7.70 16.66
N LEU A 17 2.24 -8.59 15.68
CA LEU A 17 2.41 -10.02 15.91
C LEU A 17 3.75 -10.32 16.59
N SER A 18 4.82 -9.61 16.22
CA SER A 18 6.16 -9.89 16.77
C SER A 18 6.36 -9.41 18.20
N ASP A 19 5.65 -8.36 18.63
CA ASP A 19 5.72 -7.82 19.98
C ASP A 19 4.51 -8.19 20.87
N GLY A 20 3.65 -9.09 20.39
CA GLY A 20 2.54 -9.66 21.17
C GLY A 20 1.33 -8.75 21.33
N ARG A 21 1.28 -7.58 20.67
CA ARG A 21 0.06 -6.75 20.59
C ARG A 21 -1.07 -7.46 19.84
N ILE A 22 -0.74 -8.38 18.94
CA ILE A 22 -1.67 -9.37 18.37
C ILE A 22 -1.17 -10.74 18.78
N LEU A 23 -2.04 -11.55 19.39
CA LEU A 23 -1.71 -12.92 19.77
C LEU A 23 -1.89 -13.85 18.55
N PRO A 24 -0.90 -14.66 18.17
CA PRO A 24 -1.01 -15.58 17.03
C PRO A 24 -2.23 -16.50 17.10
N GLU A 25 -2.63 -16.91 18.30
CA GLU A 25 -3.78 -17.77 18.55
C GLU A 25 -5.10 -17.11 18.13
N SER A 26 -5.17 -15.78 18.17
CA SER A 26 -6.36 -15.01 17.76
C SER A 26 -6.58 -14.99 16.26
N VAL A 27 -5.57 -15.37 15.47
CA VAL A 27 -5.57 -15.32 14.00
C VAL A 27 -5.17 -16.64 13.35
N LYS A 28 -5.05 -17.71 14.14
CA LYS A 28 -4.56 -19.03 13.67
C LYS A 28 -5.40 -19.61 12.53
N ASP A 29 -6.71 -19.36 12.57
CA ASP A 29 -7.67 -19.89 11.62
C ASP A 29 -7.75 -19.02 10.35
N GLU A 30 -7.25 -17.78 10.43
CA GLU A 30 -7.26 -16.82 9.33
C GLU A 30 -6.18 -17.09 8.27
N GLN A 31 -6.42 -16.59 7.06
CA GLN A 31 -5.45 -16.65 5.96
C GLN A 31 -4.73 -15.32 5.84
N LEU A 32 -3.75 -15.08 6.71
CA LEU A 32 -2.90 -13.90 6.60
C LEU A 32 -2.05 -13.98 5.32
N ILE A 33 -2.01 -12.88 4.58
CA ILE A 33 -1.29 -12.74 3.32
C ILE A 33 -0.26 -11.63 3.45
N GLY A 34 1.01 -11.99 3.20
CA GLY A 34 2.09 -11.03 3.02
C GLY A 34 2.15 -10.53 1.58
N THR A 35 2.59 -9.30 1.37
CA THR A 35 2.67 -8.73 0.02
C THR A 35 4.08 -8.31 -0.33
N TYR A 36 4.33 -8.08 -1.63
CA TYR A 36 5.55 -7.46 -2.11
C TYR A 36 5.82 -6.15 -1.38
N ILE A 37 4.78 -5.32 -1.16
CA ILE A 37 4.94 -4.05 -0.46
C ILE A 37 5.50 -4.27 0.95
N ASN A 38 4.99 -5.24 1.72
CA ASN A 38 5.57 -5.53 3.04
C ASN A 38 7.05 -5.91 2.95
N GLY A 39 7.41 -6.82 2.04
CA GLY A 39 8.79 -7.25 1.88
C GLY A 39 9.70 -6.12 1.40
N TYR A 40 9.21 -5.29 0.49
CA TYR A 40 9.88 -4.10 -0.04
C TYR A 40 10.13 -3.09 1.08
N GLU A 41 9.12 -2.82 1.90
CA GLU A 41 9.24 -1.95 3.08
C GLU A 41 10.22 -2.50 4.11
N PHE A 42 10.19 -3.81 4.40
CA PHE A 42 11.18 -4.42 5.30
C PHE A 42 12.60 -4.29 4.75
N CYS A 43 12.79 -4.51 3.45
CA CYS A 43 14.09 -4.36 2.82
C CYS A 43 14.64 -2.94 2.85
N CYS A 44 13.82 -1.94 3.19
CA CYS A 44 14.14 -0.57 2.88
C CYS A 44 13.74 0.48 3.94
N THR A 45 13.15 0.04 5.05
CA THR A 45 12.79 0.92 6.16
C THR A 45 14.02 1.34 6.98
N PRO A 46 14.12 2.62 7.39
CA PRO A 46 15.15 3.04 8.33
C PRO A 46 14.92 2.50 9.74
N ASN A 47 13.81 1.79 10.01
CA ASN A 47 13.54 1.20 11.34
C ASN A 47 14.64 0.24 11.79
N ILE A 48 15.32 -0.42 10.85
CA ILE A 48 16.50 -1.24 11.12
C ILE A 48 17.61 -0.45 11.84
N LEU A 49 17.70 0.86 11.59
CA LEU A 49 18.67 1.78 12.19
C LEU A 49 18.28 2.23 13.60
N LYS A 50 17.00 2.10 13.97
CA LYS A 50 16.47 2.54 15.27
C LYS A 50 16.49 1.42 16.30
N ASP A 51 15.97 0.26 15.91
CA ASP A 51 15.88 -0.93 16.77
C ASP A 51 15.92 -2.17 15.88
N TYR A 52 17.14 -2.70 15.71
CA TYR A 52 17.38 -3.86 14.87
C TYR A 52 16.64 -5.11 15.37
N ASN A 53 16.58 -5.33 16.68
CA ASN A 53 15.94 -6.52 17.25
C ASN A 53 14.43 -6.50 17.01
N LYS A 54 13.79 -5.34 17.23
CA LYS A 54 12.37 -5.17 16.91
C LYS A 54 12.09 -5.39 15.43
N PHE A 55 12.91 -4.80 14.56
CA PHE A 55 12.81 -4.97 13.12
C PHE A 55 12.98 -6.45 12.71
N ARG A 56 14.03 -7.12 13.18
CA ARG A 56 14.31 -8.55 12.92
C ARG A 56 13.17 -9.44 13.40
N ASN A 57 12.60 -9.17 14.57
CA ASN A 57 11.44 -9.92 15.08
C ASN A 57 10.20 -9.71 14.23
N ALA A 58 9.97 -8.50 13.70
CA ALA A 58 8.88 -8.25 12.75
C ALA A 58 9.09 -9.00 11.42
N VAL A 59 10.33 -9.09 10.91
CA VAL A 59 10.65 -9.90 9.72
C VAL A 59 10.44 -11.39 10.01
N LYS A 60 10.80 -11.89 11.20
CA LYS A 60 10.50 -13.27 11.62
C LYS A 60 8.99 -13.53 11.62
N ALA A 61 8.21 -12.63 12.21
CA ALA A 61 6.74 -12.74 12.20
C ALA A 61 6.17 -12.71 10.77
N PHE A 62 6.66 -11.80 9.91
CA PHE A 62 6.31 -11.75 8.50
C PHE A 62 6.64 -13.04 7.76
N LYS A 63 7.68 -13.78 8.16
CA LYS A 63 8.09 -15.03 7.50
C LYS A 63 7.36 -16.26 8.03
N GLN A 64 6.93 -16.20 9.29
CA GLN A 64 6.33 -17.32 10.01
C GLN A 64 4.80 -17.40 9.86
N TYR A 65 4.09 -16.27 9.96
CA TYR A 65 2.64 -16.27 10.11
C TYR A 65 1.80 -16.23 8.82
N PRO A 66 2.23 -15.61 7.69
CA PRO A 66 1.41 -15.65 6.49
C PRO A 66 1.28 -17.07 5.94
N ARG A 67 0.09 -17.39 5.40
CA ARG A 67 -0.12 -18.66 4.67
C ARG A 67 0.33 -18.59 3.22
N LYS A 68 0.41 -17.38 2.66
CA LYS A 68 0.83 -17.12 1.29
C LYS A 68 1.41 -15.71 1.16
N TYR A 69 2.22 -15.52 0.12
CA TYR A 69 2.67 -14.21 -0.33
C TYR A 69 2.13 -13.87 -1.72
N PHE A 70 1.84 -12.59 -1.94
CA PHE A 70 1.75 -12.00 -3.27
C PHE A 70 3.07 -11.30 -3.58
N GLY A 71 3.91 -11.92 -4.41
CA GLY A 71 5.28 -11.51 -4.66
C GLY A 71 5.44 -10.60 -5.89
N GLU A 72 4.36 -10.26 -6.58
CA GLU A 72 4.38 -9.38 -7.73
C GLU A 72 4.33 -7.92 -7.28
N TRP A 73 5.13 -7.03 -7.89
CA TRP A 73 4.98 -5.58 -7.72
C TRP A 73 3.55 -5.15 -8.09
N PRO A 74 2.91 -4.14 -7.44
CA PRO A 74 1.49 -3.86 -7.65
C PRO A 74 1.11 -3.63 -9.12
N VAL A 75 1.94 -2.94 -9.90
CA VAL A 75 1.72 -2.71 -11.34
C VAL A 75 1.70 -4.04 -12.11
N GLU A 76 2.60 -4.97 -11.77
CA GLU A 76 2.69 -6.29 -12.40
C GLU A 76 1.56 -7.21 -11.96
N TYR A 77 1.12 -7.09 -10.70
CA TYR A 77 -0.07 -7.76 -10.19
C TYR A 77 -1.34 -7.31 -10.91
N ILE A 78 -1.48 -5.99 -11.15
CA ILE A 78 -2.59 -5.42 -11.94
C ILE A 78 -2.61 -6.00 -13.36
N LYS A 79 -1.45 -6.01 -14.02
CA LYS A 79 -1.31 -6.58 -15.36
C LYS A 79 -1.67 -8.06 -15.37
N MET A 80 -1.13 -8.84 -14.43
CA MET A 80 -1.37 -10.28 -14.32
C MET A 80 -2.87 -10.59 -14.22
N LEU A 81 -3.58 -9.93 -13.32
CA LEU A 81 -5.02 -10.16 -13.14
C LEU A 81 -5.87 -9.59 -14.28
N SER A 82 -5.34 -8.64 -15.05
CA SER A 82 -5.97 -8.11 -16.25
C SER A 82 -5.63 -8.92 -17.51
N ASN A 83 -4.97 -10.08 -17.37
CA ASN A 83 -4.48 -10.90 -18.48
C ASN A 83 -3.53 -10.15 -19.44
N LEU A 84 -2.81 -9.16 -18.93
CA LEU A 84 -1.77 -8.43 -19.64
C LEU A 84 -0.40 -9.07 -19.37
N LYS A 85 0.54 -8.90 -20.30
CA LYS A 85 1.91 -9.38 -20.12
C LYS A 85 2.54 -8.69 -18.89
N SER A 86 2.81 -9.46 -17.85
CA SER A 86 3.57 -9.03 -16.68
C SER A 86 4.99 -9.59 -16.71
N CYS A 87 5.92 -8.89 -16.06
CA CYS A 87 7.19 -9.45 -15.64
C CYS A 87 7.14 -9.69 -14.13
N ILE A 88 7.84 -10.72 -13.65
CA ILE A 88 7.95 -11.00 -12.22
C ILE A 88 9.39 -10.71 -11.77
N PRO A 89 9.82 -9.45 -11.62
CA PRO A 89 11.12 -9.17 -11.06
C PRO A 89 11.02 -9.01 -9.54
N GLY A 90 11.94 -9.67 -8.83
CA GLY A 90 12.46 -9.14 -7.57
C GLY A 90 12.03 -9.83 -6.27
N TRP A 91 10.98 -10.68 -6.25
CA TRP A 91 10.59 -11.37 -5.01
C TRP A 91 11.72 -12.24 -4.46
N ASP A 92 12.38 -13.04 -5.29
CA ASP A 92 13.46 -13.93 -4.82
C ASP A 92 14.64 -13.15 -4.22
N GLN A 93 15.00 -12.01 -4.82
CA GLN A 93 16.06 -11.16 -4.31
C GLN A 93 15.67 -10.53 -2.97
N MET A 94 14.45 -10.03 -2.88
CA MET A 94 13.89 -9.49 -1.63
C MET A 94 13.83 -10.56 -0.56
N ASN A 95 13.35 -11.76 -0.89
CA ASN A 95 13.24 -12.88 0.02
C ASN A 95 14.61 -13.29 0.60
N ARG A 96 15.66 -13.29 -0.23
CA ARG A 96 17.05 -13.50 0.24
C ARG A 96 17.49 -12.42 1.24
N LYS A 97 17.22 -11.14 0.95
CA LYS A 97 17.52 -10.04 1.89
C LYS A 97 16.78 -10.20 3.23
N LEU A 98 15.53 -10.66 3.21
CA LEU A 98 14.78 -10.94 4.44
C LEU A 98 15.37 -12.11 5.22
N ASP A 99 15.86 -13.15 4.53
CA ASP A 99 16.55 -14.27 5.16
C ASP A 99 17.88 -13.83 5.80
N GLU A 100 18.64 -12.95 5.15
CA GLU A 100 19.84 -12.33 5.71
C GLU A 100 19.53 -11.59 7.02
N VAL A 101 18.47 -10.77 7.05
CA VAL A 101 18.01 -10.08 8.27
C VAL A 101 17.71 -11.06 9.40
N ILE A 102 17.07 -12.19 9.11
CA ILE A 102 16.74 -13.19 10.16
C ILE A 102 18.01 -13.82 10.72
N ASN A 103 19.02 -14.04 9.89
CA ASN A 103 20.24 -14.78 10.25
C ASN A 103 21.35 -13.89 10.85
N THR A 104 21.27 -12.57 10.69
CA THR A 104 22.20 -11.63 11.32
C THR A 104 21.85 -11.44 12.80
N GLU A 105 22.80 -11.75 13.70
CA GLU A 105 22.62 -11.58 15.16
C GLU A 105 22.91 -10.16 15.61
N GLU A 106 24.00 -9.57 15.12
CA GLU A 106 24.40 -8.20 15.39
C GLU A 106 24.44 -7.40 14.08
N PHE A 107 23.67 -6.32 14.03
CA PHE A 107 23.64 -5.44 12.87
C PHE A 107 24.47 -4.19 13.14
N GLN A 108 25.57 -4.07 12.41
CA GLN A 108 26.33 -2.82 12.36
C GLN A 108 25.92 -2.02 11.13
N VAL A 109 25.48 -0.79 11.36
CA VAL A 109 25.10 0.13 10.28
C VAL A 109 26.35 0.53 9.50
N SER A 110 26.60 -0.12 8.37
CA SER A 110 27.63 0.33 7.43
C SER A 110 27.13 1.52 6.60
N GLU A 111 28.07 2.33 6.11
CA GLU A 111 27.78 3.44 5.20
C GLU A 111 27.16 2.97 3.88
N VAL A 112 27.57 1.78 3.40
CA VAL A 112 26.96 1.09 2.26
C VAL A 112 25.48 0.81 2.52
N THR A 113 25.14 0.32 3.71
CA THR A 113 23.76 0.01 4.09
C THR A 113 22.91 1.28 4.14
N ARG A 114 23.43 2.38 4.69
CA ARG A 114 22.77 3.70 4.64
C ARG A 114 22.54 4.20 3.21
N THR A 115 23.51 3.97 2.33
CA THR A 115 23.46 4.40 0.92
C THR A 115 22.41 3.61 0.14
N GLU A 116 22.29 2.29 0.36
CA GLU A 116 21.24 1.47 -0.24
C GLU A 116 19.83 1.92 0.18
N TYR A 117 19.64 2.26 1.47
CA TYR A 117 18.37 2.80 1.98
C TYR A 117 18.05 4.19 1.41
N SER A 118 19.04 5.06 1.27
CA SER A 118 18.86 6.38 0.65
C SER A 118 18.43 6.24 -0.81
N ARG A 119 19.14 5.42 -1.59
CA ARG A 119 18.83 5.17 -3.01
C ARG A 119 17.41 4.66 -3.20
N TYR A 120 16.94 3.80 -2.31
CA TYR A 120 15.55 3.34 -2.32
C TYR A 120 14.54 4.46 -2.06
N THR A 121 14.82 5.31 -1.06
CA THR A 121 13.94 6.44 -0.74
C THR A 121 13.83 7.34 -1.96
N ASP A 122 14.93 7.52 -2.69
CA ASP A 122 14.98 8.26 -3.95
C ASP A 122 14.17 7.59 -5.08
N GLU A 123 14.20 6.25 -5.18
CA GLU A 123 13.42 5.51 -6.19
C GLU A 123 11.90 5.57 -5.95
N LEU A 124 11.46 5.41 -4.71
CA LEU A 124 10.06 5.62 -4.33
C LEU A 124 9.63 7.07 -4.55
N ALA A 125 10.52 8.01 -4.20
CA ALA A 125 10.29 9.43 -4.44
C ALA A 125 10.12 9.76 -5.93
N LYS A 126 10.81 9.06 -6.85
CA LYS A 126 10.60 9.24 -8.31
C LYS A 126 9.19 8.90 -8.77
N ALA A 127 8.46 8.03 -8.07
CA ALA A 127 7.05 7.73 -8.38
C ALA A 127 6.10 8.70 -7.69
N VAL A 128 6.34 9.00 -6.40
CA VAL A 128 5.44 9.82 -5.58
C VAL A 128 5.56 11.31 -5.89
N ILE A 129 6.77 11.83 -6.13
CA ILE A 129 7.00 13.26 -6.37
C ILE A 129 6.25 13.77 -7.60
N PRO A 130 6.37 13.15 -8.80
CA PRO A 130 5.65 13.64 -9.98
C PRO A 130 4.14 13.61 -9.81
N PHE A 131 3.62 12.58 -9.13
CA PHE A 131 2.21 12.51 -8.78
C PHE A 131 1.78 13.65 -7.86
N MET A 132 2.57 13.94 -6.82
CA MET A 132 2.31 15.04 -5.90
C MET A 132 2.41 16.41 -6.58
N GLU A 133 3.37 16.61 -7.47
CA GLU A 133 3.49 17.83 -8.28
C GLU A 133 2.27 18.03 -9.19
N MET A 134 1.78 16.96 -9.82
CA MET A 134 0.53 17.01 -10.59
C MET A 134 -0.66 17.45 -9.73
N VAL A 135 -0.78 16.91 -8.52
CA VAL A 135 -1.84 17.27 -7.57
C VAL A 135 -1.72 18.72 -7.11
N GLU A 136 -0.52 19.21 -6.81
CA GLU A 136 -0.31 20.62 -6.42
C GLU A 136 -0.60 21.57 -7.58
N LYS A 137 -0.16 21.27 -8.79
CA LYS A 137 -0.50 22.04 -9.99
C LYS A 137 -2.01 22.12 -10.20
N HIS A 138 -2.74 21.03 -9.96
CA HIS A 138 -4.19 21.05 -10.00
C HIS A 138 -4.77 21.94 -8.90
N ARG A 139 -4.26 21.88 -7.67
CA ARG A 139 -4.70 22.74 -6.56
C ARG A 139 -4.53 24.23 -6.86
N GLU A 140 -3.44 24.62 -7.52
CA GLU A 140 -3.17 26.00 -7.93
C GLU A 140 -4.19 26.54 -8.93
N GLN A 141 -4.82 25.66 -9.72
CA GLN A 141 -5.88 26.02 -10.67
C GLN A 141 -7.25 26.22 -10.00
N ILE A 142 -7.40 25.87 -8.71
CA ILE A 142 -8.65 26.01 -7.97
C ILE A 142 -8.83 27.46 -7.51
N LEU A 143 -9.62 28.22 -8.26
CA LEU A 143 -9.88 29.65 -7.99
C LEU A 143 -10.60 29.89 -6.65
N VAL A 144 -11.62 29.08 -6.33
CA VAL A 144 -12.45 29.25 -5.12
C VAL A 144 -12.60 27.92 -4.38
N LYS A 145 -11.78 27.73 -3.35
CA LYS A 145 -11.69 26.47 -2.57
C LYS A 145 -13.01 26.01 -1.96
N ALA A 146 -13.82 26.93 -1.44
CA ALA A 146 -15.12 26.60 -0.85
C ALA A 146 -16.12 26.03 -1.88
N ILE A 147 -16.16 26.62 -3.08
CA ILE A 147 -17.00 26.15 -4.18
C ILE A 147 -16.50 24.80 -4.67
N HIS A 148 -15.18 24.64 -4.85
CA HIS A 148 -14.58 23.36 -5.22
C HIS A 148 -14.94 22.26 -4.22
N LYS A 149 -14.75 22.51 -2.92
CA LYS A 149 -15.12 21.55 -1.87
C LYS A 149 -16.60 21.16 -1.92
N LYS A 150 -17.49 22.14 -2.11
CA LYS A 150 -18.93 21.88 -2.26
C LYS A 150 -19.21 21.00 -3.49
N ARG A 151 -18.56 21.30 -4.62
CA ARG A 151 -18.69 20.54 -5.88
C ARG A 151 -18.15 19.12 -5.74
N MET A 152 -17.01 18.91 -5.10
CA MET A 152 -16.42 17.58 -4.89
C MET A 152 -17.21 16.70 -3.92
N ASN A 153 -18.16 17.27 -3.18
CA ASN A 153 -19.10 16.52 -2.33
C ASN A 153 -20.46 16.28 -3.01
N ASP A 154 -20.67 16.84 -4.20
CA ASP A 154 -21.89 16.58 -4.98
C ASP A 154 -21.89 15.13 -5.49
N PRO A 155 -22.99 14.37 -5.33
CA PRO A 155 -23.05 12.97 -5.72
C PRO A 155 -22.75 12.71 -7.20
N LEU A 156 -23.27 13.56 -8.10
CA LEU A 156 -23.06 13.39 -9.55
C LEU A 156 -21.59 13.65 -9.90
N VAL A 157 -20.98 14.66 -9.27
CA VAL A 157 -19.55 14.94 -9.44
C VAL A 157 -18.70 13.79 -8.91
N ARG A 158 -19.07 13.13 -7.80
CA ARG A 158 -18.33 11.95 -7.30
C ARG A 158 -18.33 10.80 -8.31
N VAL A 159 -19.46 10.56 -8.99
CA VAL A 159 -19.53 9.53 -10.05
C VAL A 159 -18.59 9.89 -11.21
N GLN A 160 -18.65 11.14 -11.70
CA GLN A 160 -17.79 11.62 -12.79
C GLN A 160 -16.31 11.61 -12.41
N HIS A 161 -15.98 11.96 -11.17
CA HIS A 161 -14.61 11.97 -10.67
C HIS A 161 -13.98 10.57 -10.70
N LYS A 162 -14.77 9.53 -10.37
CA LYS A 162 -14.32 8.14 -10.45
C LYS A 162 -13.93 7.72 -11.87
N GLU A 163 -14.66 8.17 -12.90
CA GLU A 163 -14.31 7.93 -14.30
C GLU A 163 -12.99 8.62 -14.67
N VAL A 164 -12.78 9.86 -14.20
CA VAL A 164 -11.51 10.57 -14.35
C VAL A 164 -10.37 9.83 -13.66
N THR A 165 -10.59 9.32 -12.45
CA THR A 165 -9.60 8.53 -11.71
C THR A 165 -9.19 7.28 -12.49
N VAL A 166 -10.16 6.54 -13.08
CA VAL A 166 -9.86 5.39 -13.93
C VAL A 166 -9.02 5.79 -15.15
N ASN A 167 -9.31 6.93 -15.77
CA ASN A 167 -8.51 7.45 -16.89
C ASN A 167 -7.07 7.79 -16.45
N VAL A 168 -6.88 8.41 -15.28
CA VAL A 168 -5.55 8.68 -14.72
C VAL A 168 -4.80 7.37 -14.47
N LEU A 169 -5.47 6.38 -13.87
CA LEU A 169 -4.86 5.06 -13.63
C LEU A 169 -4.46 4.36 -14.93
N ASN A 170 -5.31 4.38 -15.96
CA ASN A 170 -4.97 3.85 -17.28
C ASN A 170 -3.73 4.53 -17.89
N GLN A 171 -3.63 5.86 -17.75
CA GLN A 171 -2.46 6.62 -18.21
C GLN A 171 -1.19 6.24 -17.44
N LEU A 172 -1.28 6.15 -16.11
CA LEU A 172 -0.16 5.72 -15.25
C LEU A 172 0.32 4.31 -15.61
N MET A 173 -0.62 3.44 -15.99
CA MET A 173 -0.32 2.04 -16.34
C MET A 173 0.07 1.85 -17.80
N GLY A 174 -0.08 2.87 -18.64
CA GLY A 174 0.17 2.79 -20.09
C GLY A 174 -0.76 1.81 -20.81
N SER A 175 -1.95 1.54 -20.28
CA SER A 175 -2.91 0.57 -20.85
C SER A 175 -4.35 0.94 -20.50
N ASN A 176 -5.24 0.84 -21.48
CA ASN A 176 -6.69 1.03 -21.30
C ASN A 176 -7.45 -0.30 -21.10
N ASN A 177 -6.76 -1.44 -21.16
CA ASN A 177 -7.37 -2.78 -21.11
C ASN A 177 -7.31 -3.40 -19.71
N ILE A 178 -7.26 -2.57 -18.66
CA ILE A 178 -7.19 -3.04 -17.27
C ILE A 178 -8.59 -3.28 -16.75
N ASP A 179 -8.81 -4.45 -16.15
CA ASP A 179 -10.07 -4.79 -15.50
C ASP A 179 -10.09 -4.20 -14.08
N TRP A 180 -10.40 -2.91 -14.00
CA TRP A 180 -10.49 -2.17 -12.73
C TRP A 180 -11.56 -2.70 -11.78
N GLY A 181 -12.52 -3.51 -12.25
CA GLY A 181 -13.51 -4.17 -11.40
C GLY A 181 -12.87 -5.13 -10.39
N LYS A 182 -11.72 -5.72 -10.73
CA LYS A 182 -10.95 -6.58 -9.80
C LYS A 182 -10.23 -5.82 -8.70
N PHE A 183 -10.14 -4.50 -8.82
CA PHE A 183 -9.37 -3.61 -7.93
C PHE A 183 -10.28 -2.59 -7.25
N GLU A 184 -11.53 -2.97 -6.96
CA GLU A 184 -12.54 -2.06 -6.41
C GLU A 184 -12.02 -1.26 -5.21
N LEU A 185 -11.45 -1.92 -4.19
CA LEU A 185 -10.94 -1.23 -3.00
C LEU A 185 -9.88 -0.19 -3.35
N PHE A 186 -8.90 -0.58 -4.16
CA PHE A 186 -7.81 0.29 -4.59
C PHE A 186 -8.34 1.50 -5.36
N VAL A 187 -9.17 1.29 -6.40
CA VAL A 187 -9.69 2.37 -7.25
C VAL A 187 -10.52 3.36 -6.44
N ASN A 188 -11.44 2.88 -5.60
CA ASN A 188 -12.28 3.75 -4.78
C ASN A 188 -11.47 4.52 -3.73
N THR A 189 -10.45 3.89 -3.13
CA THR A 189 -9.61 4.56 -2.14
C THR A 189 -8.64 5.56 -2.80
N PHE A 190 -8.13 5.25 -3.99
CA PHE A 190 -7.29 6.15 -4.79
C PHE A 190 -8.09 7.39 -5.22
N ASP A 191 -9.33 7.20 -5.69
CA ASP A 191 -10.26 8.28 -6.02
C ASP A 191 -10.49 9.21 -4.81
N GLU A 192 -10.74 8.62 -3.64
CA GLU A 192 -10.94 9.36 -2.41
C GLU A 192 -9.66 10.10 -1.98
N TRP A 193 -8.48 9.50 -2.15
CA TRP A 193 -7.20 10.18 -1.94
C TRP A 193 -7.06 11.42 -2.84
N LEU A 194 -7.28 11.30 -4.15
CA LEU A 194 -7.23 12.41 -5.09
C LEU A 194 -8.22 13.53 -4.69
N ARG A 195 -9.45 13.14 -4.36
CA ARG A 195 -10.49 14.07 -3.92
C ARG A 195 -10.07 14.82 -2.66
N GLN A 196 -9.63 14.10 -1.62
CA GLN A 196 -9.22 14.67 -0.34
C GLN A 196 -7.99 15.56 -0.49
N LEU A 197 -7.02 15.15 -1.30
CA LEU A 197 -5.91 16.01 -1.67
C LEU A 197 -6.43 17.30 -2.33
N SER A 198 -7.34 17.25 -3.29
CA SER A 198 -7.83 18.48 -3.95
C SER A 198 -8.56 19.45 -3.01
N ILE A 199 -9.22 18.97 -1.95
CA ILE A 199 -10.05 19.81 -1.05
C ILE A 199 -9.40 20.17 0.29
N GLN A 200 -8.36 19.46 0.71
CA GLN A 200 -7.64 19.69 1.97
C GLN A 200 -6.22 20.23 1.71
N PRO A 201 -5.98 21.55 1.83
CA PRO A 201 -4.68 22.15 1.52
C PRO A 201 -3.52 21.62 2.38
N SER A 202 -3.81 21.27 3.64
CA SER A 202 -2.83 20.75 4.58
C SER A 202 -2.56 19.25 4.42
N LEU A 203 -3.41 18.52 3.67
CA LEU A 203 -3.20 17.10 3.44
C LEU A 203 -2.03 16.91 2.48
N LYS A 204 -1.08 16.08 2.89
CA LYS A 204 0.05 15.65 2.09
C LYS A 204 0.12 14.12 2.13
N MET A 205 0.45 13.54 0.99
CA MET A 205 0.78 12.13 0.88
C MET A 205 2.29 11.98 1.07
N THR A 206 2.66 11.05 1.94
CA THR A 206 4.04 10.64 2.20
C THR A 206 4.32 9.33 1.46
N SER A 207 5.58 8.92 1.38
CA SER A 207 5.94 7.62 0.78
C SER A 207 5.27 6.44 1.51
N ASN A 208 5.05 6.53 2.83
CA ASN A 208 4.31 5.52 3.58
C ASN A 208 2.86 5.44 3.13
N ASP A 209 2.18 6.59 3.01
CA ASP A 209 0.78 6.63 2.58
C ASP A 209 0.63 6.04 1.15
N TRP A 210 1.63 6.25 0.29
CA TRP A 210 1.67 5.63 -1.04
C TRP A 210 1.81 4.11 -0.96
N ASN A 211 2.69 3.58 -0.11
CA ASN A 211 2.80 2.14 0.11
C ASN A 211 1.48 1.56 0.63
N ASP A 212 0.85 2.21 1.63
CA ASP A 212 -0.43 1.79 2.18
C ASP A 212 -1.50 1.70 1.07
N LEU A 213 -1.57 2.73 0.22
CA LEU A 213 -2.48 2.78 -0.92
C LEU A 213 -2.18 1.69 -1.95
N MET A 214 -0.91 1.49 -2.31
CA MET A 214 -0.51 0.47 -3.28
C MET A 214 -0.69 -0.95 -2.75
N ASN A 215 -0.65 -1.16 -1.43
CA ASN A 215 -0.95 -2.45 -0.82
C ASN A 215 -2.43 -2.86 -1.02
N LEU A 216 -3.33 -1.91 -1.27
CA LEU A 216 -4.75 -2.21 -1.56
C LEU A 216 -4.96 -2.90 -2.90
N VAL A 217 -3.99 -2.82 -3.82
CA VAL A 217 -4.03 -3.51 -5.12
C VAL A 217 -4.20 -5.02 -4.96
N TYR A 218 -3.69 -5.59 -3.87
CA TYR A 218 -3.78 -7.02 -3.57
C TYR A 218 -5.13 -7.45 -2.98
N VAL A 219 -6.03 -6.49 -2.67
CA VAL A 219 -7.28 -6.76 -1.99
C VAL A 219 -8.41 -6.90 -3.01
N GLN A 220 -8.67 -8.15 -3.40
CA GLN A 220 -9.75 -8.50 -4.31
C GLN A 220 -11.11 -8.58 -3.61
N PRO A 221 -12.23 -8.45 -4.35
CA PRO A 221 -13.56 -8.78 -3.84
C PRO A 221 -13.59 -10.15 -3.15
N GLY A 222 -14.10 -10.18 -1.90
CA GLY A 222 -14.12 -11.37 -1.06
C GLY A 222 -12.94 -11.52 -0.10
N SER A 223 -11.90 -10.70 -0.21
CA SER A 223 -10.78 -10.60 0.74
C SER A 223 -10.96 -9.45 1.73
N LYS A 224 -10.14 -9.44 2.78
CA LYS A 224 -10.06 -8.34 3.76
C LYS A 224 -8.69 -7.68 3.77
N TYR A 225 -8.65 -6.45 4.28
CA TYR A 225 -7.46 -5.67 4.50
C TYR A 225 -7.33 -5.32 5.97
N TRP A 226 -6.19 -5.67 6.56
CA TRP A 226 -5.91 -5.41 7.97
C TRP A 226 -4.84 -4.33 8.10
N THR A 227 -5.25 -3.17 8.61
CA THR A 227 -4.37 -2.02 8.87
C THR A 227 -4.67 -1.39 10.23
N HIS A 228 -3.64 -0.79 10.81
CA HIS A 228 -3.74 0.03 12.01
C HIS A 228 -3.59 1.54 11.74
N ASP A 229 -3.53 1.97 10.47
CA ASP A 229 -3.63 3.39 10.14
C ASP A 229 -5.05 3.88 10.43
N ASN A 230 -5.25 4.59 11.54
CA ASN A 230 -6.56 5.14 11.90
C ASN A 230 -6.75 6.59 11.42
N LYS A 231 -5.84 7.13 10.59
CA LYS A 231 -5.85 8.56 10.23
C LYS A 231 -6.14 8.81 8.77
N LYS A 232 -5.64 7.97 7.84
CA LYS A 232 -5.76 8.24 6.41
C LYS A 232 -6.38 7.07 5.66
N THR A 233 -5.60 6.08 5.24
CA THR A 233 -6.03 5.02 4.32
C THR A 233 -7.28 4.31 4.84
N LYS A 234 -7.34 3.90 6.11
CA LYS A 234 -8.55 3.28 6.68
C LYS A 234 -9.76 4.21 6.74
N VAL A 235 -9.54 5.50 6.97
CA VAL A 235 -10.61 6.51 6.97
C VAL A 235 -11.15 6.67 5.56
N PHE A 236 -10.27 6.80 4.56
CA PHE A 236 -10.66 6.94 3.16
C PHE A 236 -11.33 5.69 2.60
N ILE A 237 -10.91 4.49 3.02
CA ILE A 237 -11.62 3.23 2.73
C ILE A 237 -13.08 3.28 3.22
N ARG A 238 -13.33 3.87 4.40
CA ARG A 238 -14.69 4.03 4.93
C ARG A 238 -15.47 5.12 4.18
N ASP A 239 -14.83 6.26 3.91
CA ASP A 239 -15.45 7.42 3.26
C ASP A 239 -15.85 7.15 1.80
N CYS A 240 -15.18 6.21 1.14
CA CYS A 240 -15.54 5.74 -0.20
C CYS A 240 -16.54 4.56 -0.20
N GLY A 241 -17.03 4.14 0.98
CA GLY A 241 -18.02 3.06 1.12
C GLY A 241 -17.44 1.64 1.10
N CYS A 242 -16.12 1.51 1.04
CA CYS A 242 -15.41 0.22 0.99
C CYS A 242 -15.08 -0.35 2.38
N GLY A 243 -15.75 0.11 3.44
CA GLY A 243 -15.51 -0.35 4.82
C GLY A 243 -15.68 -1.87 5.02
N HIS A 244 -16.46 -2.52 4.16
CA HIS A 244 -16.65 -3.97 4.16
C HIS A 244 -15.39 -4.76 3.79
N TYR A 245 -14.35 -4.11 3.24
CA TYR A 245 -13.04 -4.74 3.02
C TYR A 245 -12.16 -4.72 4.27
N LEU A 246 -12.49 -3.96 5.31
CA LEU A 246 -11.66 -3.91 6.51
C LEU A 246 -11.85 -5.17 7.36
N PHE A 247 -10.73 -5.70 7.88
CA PHE A 247 -10.70 -6.70 8.95
C PHE A 247 -10.81 -6.01 10.32
#